data_AF-A0A0R2LVZ2-F1
#
_entry.id   AF-A0A0R2LVZ2-F1
#
_cell.length_a   1.000
_cell.length_b   1.000
_cell.length_c   1.000
_cell.angle_alpha   90.00
_cell.angle_beta   90.00
_cell.angle_gamma   90.00
#
_symmetry.space_group_name_H-M   'P 1'
#
loop_
_entity.id
_entity.type
_entity.pdbx_description
1 polymer ?
#
loop_
_entity_poly.entity_id
_entity_poly.type
_entity_poly.pdbx_seq_one_letter_code
_entity_poly.pdbx_strand_id
1 'polypeptide(L)'
;MIGLVVVAFGMGMTDYATAQANTWHQGTPKVLRRTWFHNGKGDNKAYITYTKHRSSGNLFGYDNASHKYYRLPGYGLKNLKYQALGHHVYRLTGIQYSPKGSTVAFAGQRMTYKIRVTAKHLHFSKGYHDYGRHASFRTTKAPKGLY
;
A
#
# COMPACT_ATOMS: atom_id res chain seq x y z
N MET A 1 71.88 -16.67 16.37
CA MET A 1 71.27 -15.64 15.51
C MET A 1 69.76 -15.82 15.52
N ILE A 2 69.03 -14.73 15.82
CA ILE A 2 67.78 -14.24 15.19
C ILE A 2 66.78 -15.32 14.71
N GLY A 3 65.53 -15.40 15.14
CA GLY A 3 64.72 -14.52 15.97
C GLY A 3 63.30 -15.10 16.08
N LEU A 4 62.69 -14.91 17.25
CA LEU A 4 61.31 -15.28 17.58
C LEU A 4 60.34 -14.35 16.83
N VAL A 5 59.39 -14.89 16.07
CA VAL A 5 58.26 -14.11 15.55
C VAL A 5 56.98 -14.63 16.18
N VAL A 6 56.51 -13.89 17.19
CA VAL A 6 55.14 -13.95 17.70
C VAL A 6 54.32 -12.99 16.84
N VAL A 7 53.39 -13.51 16.05
CA VAL A 7 52.31 -12.69 15.47
C VAL A 7 51.08 -12.87 16.32
N ALA A 8 50.81 -11.86 17.14
CA ALA A 8 49.49 -11.60 17.70
C ALA A 8 48.90 -10.35 17.01
N PHE A 9 47.58 -10.17 17.14
CA PHE A 9 46.70 -9.11 16.59
C PHE A 9 46.07 -9.45 15.22
N GLY A 10 44.75 -9.50 15.07
CA GLY A 10 43.69 -9.19 16.02
C GLY A 10 42.34 -9.79 15.59
N MET A 11 41.49 -10.04 16.58
CA MET A 11 40.08 -10.33 16.37
C MET A 11 39.42 -9.07 15.80
N GLY A 12 39.25 -9.01 14.48
CA GLY A 12 38.28 -8.12 13.89
C GLY A 12 36.89 -8.66 14.21
N MET A 13 36.23 -8.08 15.22
CA MET A 13 34.78 -8.17 15.36
C MET A 13 34.17 -7.60 14.09
N THR A 14 33.80 -8.46 13.14
CA THR A 14 32.83 -8.07 12.13
C THR A 14 31.48 -8.10 12.83
N ASP A 15 31.06 -6.94 13.32
CA ASP A 15 29.66 -6.63 13.61
C ASP A 15 28.87 -6.88 12.32
N TYR A 16 28.41 -8.12 12.13
CA TYR A 16 27.47 -8.44 11.07
C TYR A 16 26.14 -7.82 11.47
N ALA A 17 25.93 -6.61 10.94
CA ALA A 17 24.67 -5.93 10.70
C ALA A 17 23.58 -6.18 11.74
N THR A 18 23.37 -5.17 12.58
CA THR A 18 22.17 -5.01 13.40
C THR A 18 20.92 -5.44 12.64
N ALA A 19 20.24 -6.48 13.15
CA ALA A 19 18.91 -6.85 12.70
C ALA A 19 18.06 -5.57 12.70
N GLN A 20 17.72 -5.05 11.52
CA GLN A 20 16.87 -3.87 11.39
C GLN A 20 15.58 -4.16 12.16
N ALA A 21 15.43 -3.50 13.31
CA ALA A 21 14.32 -3.72 14.21
C ALA A 21 13.03 -3.52 13.43
N ASN A 22 12.33 -4.63 13.22
CA ASN A 22 11.12 -4.77 12.43
C ASN A 22 9.97 -4.10 13.21
N THR A 23 10.05 -2.79 13.40
CA THR A 23 9.15 -2.03 14.29
C THR A 23 7.97 -1.49 13.52
N TRP A 24 6.82 -1.43 14.20
CA TRP A 24 5.60 -0.88 13.64
C TRP A 24 5.57 0.63 13.82
N HIS A 25 5.48 1.35 12.71
CA HIS A 25 5.29 2.79 12.68
C HIS A 25 3.81 3.13 12.51
N GLN A 26 3.38 4.23 13.14
CA GLN A 26 2.01 4.71 13.00
C GLN A 26 1.77 5.32 11.62
N GLY A 27 0.64 4.99 11.03
CA GLY A 27 0.18 5.51 9.76
C GLY A 27 0.68 4.74 8.54
N THR A 28 0.95 5.48 7.46
CA THR A 28 1.44 4.95 6.18
C THR A 28 2.76 5.59 5.77
N PRO A 29 3.61 4.89 5.00
CA PRO A 29 4.81 5.49 4.40
C PRO A 29 4.43 6.70 3.52
N LYS A 30 5.23 7.78 3.56
CA LYS A 30 4.94 8.99 2.76
C LYS A 30 4.82 8.71 1.25
N VAL A 31 5.66 7.82 0.72
CA VAL A 31 5.64 7.42 -0.70
C VAL A 31 4.28 6.87 -1.13
N LEU A 32 3.59 6.15 -0.24
CA LEU A 32 2.31 5.50 -0.49
C LEU A 32 1.14 6.48 -0.54
N ARG A 33 1.23 7.63 0.14
CA ARG A 33 0.10 8.55 0.38
C ARG A 33 -0.33 9.28 -0.89
N ARG A 34 -1.42 8.81 -1.51
CA ARG A 34 -2.11 9.37 -2.69
C ARG A 34 -3.19 8.39 -3.16
N THR A 35 -3.88 8.74 -4.24
CA THR A 35 -4.64 7.77 -5.04
C THR A 35 -3.75 7.12 -6.09
N TRP A 36 -3.91 5.81 -6.23
CA TRP A 36 -3.32 4.93 -7.22
C TRP A 36 -4.42 4.33 -8.09
N PHE A 37 -4.14 4.08 -9.36
CA PHE A 37 -5.13 3.65 -10.35
C PHE A 37 -4.71 2.35 -11.02
N HIS A 38 -5.60 1.38 -11.01
CA HIS A 38 -5.46 0.17 -11.82
C HIS A 38 -6.13 0.42 -13.17
N ASN A 39 -5.33 0.43 -14.23
CA ASN A 39 -5.74 0.73 -15.61
C ASN A 39 -6.17 -0.54 -16.36
N GLY A 40 -7.00 -1.38 -15.73
CA GLY A 40 -7.50 -2.60 -16.36
C GLY A 40 -8.50 -2.34 -17.50
N LYS A 41 -8.79 -3.39 -18.26
CA LYS A 41 -9.75 -3.38 -19.38
C LYS A 41 -11.19 -3.56 -18.87
N GLY A 42 -12.18 -3.06 -19.63
CA GLY A 42 -13.60 -3.14 -19.25
C GLY A 42 -13.85 -2.57 -17.85
N ASP A 43 -14.60 -3.33 -17.05
CA ASP A 43 -15.00 -2.97 -15.67
C ASP A 43 -13.90 -3.22 -14.62
N ASN A 44 -12.76 -3.79 -15.02
CA ASN A 44 -11.61 -4.01 -14.14
C ASN A 44 -10.79 -2.73 -13.93
N LYS A 45 -11.42 -1.57 -13.84
CA LYS A 45 -10.77 -0.31 -13.47
C LYS A 45 -10.96 -0.10 -11.99
N ALA A 46 -9.87 0.14 -11.27
CA ALA A 46 -9.93 0.30 -9.82
C ALA A 46 -9.08 1.47 -9.34
N TYR A 47 -9.36 1.91 -8.12
CA TYR A 47 -8.52 2.86 -7.42
C TYR A 47 -8.25 2.39 -6.00
N ILE A 48 -7.14 2.86 -5.44
CA ILE A 48 -6.89 2.80 -4.01
C ILE A 48 -6.22 4.08 -3.54
N THR A 49 -6.74 4.66 -2.48
CA THR A 49 -6.26 5.90 -1.87
C THR A 49 -5.69 5.58 -0.51
N TYR A 50 -4.49 6.10 -0.25
CA TYR A 50 -3.85 6.07 1.06
C TYR A 50 -3.70 7.48 1.60
N THR A 51 -4.17 7.68 2.83
CA THR A 51 -3.88 8.86 3.64
C THR A 51 -2.87 8.48 4.73
N LYS A 52 -2.56 9.41 5.65
CA LYS A 52 -1.68 9.11 6.77
C LYS A 52 -2.17 7.94 7.61
N HIS A 53 -3.49 7.77 7.80
CA HIS A 53 -4.03 6.77 8.74
C HIS A 53 -5.11 5.86 8.15
N ARG A 54 -5.47 6.03 6.87
CA ARG A 54 -6.56 5.28 6.23
C ARG A 54 -6.19 4.82 4.82
N SER A 55 -6.80 3.72 4.40
CA SER A 55 -6.89 3.33 2.99
C SER A 55 -8.35 3.25 2.56
N SER A 56 -8.63 3.54 1.29
CA SER A 56 -9.95 3.39 0.69
C SER A 56 -9.80 3.05 -0.80
N GLY A 57 -10.44 1.98 -1.26
CA GLY A 57 -10.42 1.58 -2.66
C GLY A 57 -11.69 0.89 -3.09
N ASN A 58 -11.96 0.94 -4.39
CA ASN A 58 -13.01 0.18 -5.06
C ASN A 58 -12.77 0.19 -6.58
N LEU A 59 -13.69 -0.42 -7.33
CA LEU A 59 -13.82 -0.30 -8.77
C LEU A 59 -14.36 1.08 -9.17
N PHE A 60 -14.25 1.37 -10.46
CA PHE A 60 -14.97 2.45 -11.11
C PHE A 60 -16.26 1.93 -11.73
N GLY A 61 -17.34 2.68 -11.58
CA GLY A 61 -18.56 2.51 -12.38
C GLY A 61 -18.44 3.26 -13.70
N TYR A 62 -19.12 2.77 -14.73
CA TYR A 62 -19.20 3.42 -16.04
C TYR A 62 -20.54 4.15 -16.18
N ASP A 63 -20.50 5.40 -16.62
CA ASP A 63 -21.67 6.19 -16.98
C ASP A 63 -21.83 6.20 -18.50
N ASN A 64 -22.90 5.56 -18.99
CA ASN A 64 -23.16 5.43 -20.42
C ASN A 64 -23.53 6.76 -21.08
N ALA A 65 -24.13 7.71 -20.34
CA ALA A 65 -24.55 8.99 -20.90
C ALA A 65 -23.35 9.91 -21.18
N SER A 66 -22.38 9.95 -20.27
CA SER A 66 -21.20 10.81 -20.40
C SER A 66 -19.95 10.12 -20.93
N HIS A 67 -20.00 8.79 -21.12
CA HIS A 67 -18.87 7.94 -21.49
C HIS A 67 -17.65 8.13 -20.56
N LYS A 68 -17.91 8.28 -19.25
CA LYS A 68 -16.90 8.53 -18.22
C LYS A 68 -17.04 7.55 -17.07
N TYR A 69 -15.95 7.40 -16.33
CA TYR A 69 -15.89 6.53 -15.17
C TYR A 69 -15.99 7.32 -13.87
N TYR A 70 -16.75 6.83 -12.90
CA TYR A 70 -16.85 7.44 -11.57
C TYR A 70 -16.43 6.45 -10.49
N ARG A 71 -15.92 6.97 -9.36
CA ARG A 71 -15.49 6.12 -8.25
C ARG A 71 -16.72 5.58 -7.52
N LEU A 72 -16.80 4.26 -7.39
CA LEU A 72 -17.74 3.63 -6.46
C LEU A 72 -17.31 3.87 -5.01
N PRO A 73 -18.21 3.78 -4.02
CA PRO A 73 -17.88 4.04 -2.63
C PRO A 73 -16.79 3.11 -2.12
N GLY A 74 -15.68 3.67 -1.67
CA GLY A 74 -14.51 2.89 -1.27
C GLY A 74 -14.56 2.36 0.15
N TYR A 75 -14.21 1.10 0.33
CA TYR A 75 -13.93 0.49 1.63
C TYR A 75 -12.42 0.35 1.84
N GLY A 76 -12.00 0.06 3.07
CA GLY A 76 -10.58 -0.13 3.35
C GLY A 76 -10.27 -0.19 4.84
N LEU A 77 -9.08 0.26 5.22
CA LEU A 77 -8.58 0.16 6.59
C LEU A 77 -8.48 1.54 7.25
N LYS A 78 -8.79 1.60 8.55
CA LYS A 78 -8.50 2.73 9.46
C LYS A 78 -7.42 2.33 10.46
N ASN A 79 -6.86 3.31 11.15
CA ASN A 79 -5.81 3.12 12.16
C ASN A 79 -4.61 2.35 11.59
N LEU A 80 -4.21 2.72 10.36
CA LEU A 80 -3.10 2.06 9.68
C LEU A 80 -1.81 2.20 10.48
N LYS A 81 -1.04 1.11 10.49
CA LYS A 81 0.37 1.06 10.90
C LYS A 81 1.15 0.35 9.79
N TYR A 82 2.44 0.61 9.70
CA TYR A 82 3.31 -0.03 8.72
C TYR A 82 4.64 -0.48 9.30
N GLN A 83 5.26 -1.42 8.60
CA GLN A 83 6.57 -1.96 8.92
C GLN A 83 7.46 -1.93 7.68
N ALA A 84 8.66 -1.35 7.85
CA ALA A 84 9.82 -1.39 6.97
C ALA A 84 10.29 -2.81 6.64
N LEU A 85 10.06 -3.38 5.45
CA LEU A 85 10.64 -4.69 5.07
C LEU A 85 11.86 -4.59 4.13
N GLY A 86 12.31 -3.37 3.79
CA GLY A 86 13.39 -3.14 2.83
C GLY A 86 12.92 -3.15 1.37
N HIS A 87 13.78 -2.65 0.46
CA HIS A 87 13.54 -2.64 -1.00
C HIS A 87 12.16 -2.12 -1.44
N HIS A 88 11.66 -1.08 -0.76
CA HIS A 88 10.34 -0.48 -0.98
C HIS A 88 9.14 -1.41 -0.69
N VAL A 89 9.38 -2.48 0.05
CA VAL A 89 8.34 -3.39 0.52
C VAL A 89 7.91 -2.97 1.92
N TYR A 90 6.60 -2.92 2.11
CA TYR A 90 5.98 -2.55 3.37
C TYR A 90 4.93 -3.59 3.76
N ARG A 91 4.89 -3.93 5.04
CA ARG A 91 3.74 -4.62 5.63
C ARG A 91 2.83 -3.58 6.26
N LEU A 92 1.56 -3.58 5.92
CA LEU A 92 0.55 -2.70 6.51
C LEU A 92 -0.42 -3.50 7.34
N THR A 93 -0.88 -2.92 8.44
CA THR A 93 -1.95 -3.46 9.28
C THR A 93 -2.94 -2.37 9.65
N GLY A 94 -4.21 -2.70 9.80
CA GLY A 94 -5.25 -1.76 10.20
C GLY A 94 -6.59 -2.45 10.42
N ILE A 95 -7.60 -1.67 10.81
CA ILE A 95 -8.94 -2.17 11.10
C ILE A 95 -9.84 -1.91 9.89
N GLN A 96 -10.50 -2.93 9.37
CA GLN A 96 -11.41 -2.77 8.24
C GLN A 96 -12.65 -1.96 8.64
N TYR A 97 -13.07 -1.06 7.77
CA TYR A 97 -14.27 -0.26 7.95
C TYR A 97 -15.17 -0.33 6.71
N SER A 98 -16.48 -0.22 6.94
CA SER A 98 -17.48 -0.11 5.88
C SER A 98 -17.70 1.35 5.49
N PRO A 99 -17.95 1.64 4.20
CA PRO A 99 -18.48 2.94 3.81
C PRO A 99 -19.84 3.19 4.46
N LYS A 100 -20.24 4.46 4.62
CA LYS A 100 -21.57 4.82 5.12
C LYS A 100 -22.64 4.22 4.20
N GLY A 101 -23.66 3.59 4.78
CA GLY A 101 -24.74 2.94 4.01
C GLY A 101 -24.38 1.56 3.42
N SER A 102 -23.23 0.98 3.81
CA SER A 102 -22.82 -0.35 3.37
C SER A 102 -22.22 -1.14 4.53
N THR A 103 -22.30 -2.46 4.47
CA THR A 103 -21.65 -3.38 5.42
C THR A 103 -20.69 -4.28 4.66
N VAL A 104 -19.41 -4.29 5.05
CA VAL A 104 -18.43 -5.25 4.54
C VAL A 104 -18.29 -6.42 5.52
N ALA A 105 -18.10 -7.64 5.01
CA ALA A 105 -18.13 -8.88 5.80
C ALA A 105 -17.17 -8.89 7.01
N PHE A 106 -16.04 -8.19 6.91
CA PHE A 106 -14.99 -8.17 7.93
C PHE A 106 -14.87 -6.81 8.64
N ALA A 107 -15.95 -6.03 8.69
CA ALA A 107 -15.96 -4.76 9.39
C ALA A 107 -15.52 -4.92 10.86
N GLY A 108 -14.60 -4.06 11.31
CA GLY A 108 -14.04 -4.12 12.66
C GLY A 108 -12.87 -5.09 12.83
N GLN A 109 -12.61 -5.98 11.86
CA GLN A 109 -11.50 -6.92 11.95
C GLN A 109 -10.17 -6.30 11.57
N ARG A 110 -9.09 -6.80 12.17
CA ARG A 110 -7.72 -6.39 11.83
C ARG A 110 -7.23 -7.16 10.62
N MET A 111 -6.85 -6.42 9.59
CA MET A 111 -6.29 -6.95 8.35
C MET A 111 -4.83 -6.57 8.23
N THR A 112 -4.03 -7.46 7.66
CA THR A 112 -2.60 -7.23 7.40
C THR A 112 -2.27 -7.68 5.99
N TYR A 113 -1.53 -6.86 5.23
CA TYR A 113 -1.12 -7.19 3.87
C TYR A 113 0.26 -6.59 3.53
N LYS A 114 0.88 -7.12 2.48
CA LYS A 114 2.15 -6.62 1.95
C LYS A 114 1.93 -5.86 0.65
N ILE A 115 2.70 -4.79 0.48
CA ILE A 115 2.78 -4.03 -0.76
C ILE A 115 4.22 -3.72 -1.10
N ARG A 116 4.50 -3.52 -2.38
CA ARG A 116 5.72 -2.88 -2.88
C ARG A 116 5.33 -1.55 -3.51
N VAL A 117 5.99 -0.45 -3.14
CA VAL A 117 5.63 0.87 -3.67
C VAL A 117 6.86 1.71 -4.04
N THR A 118 6.94 2.07 -5.30
CA THR A 118 7.93 3.02 -5.82
C THR A 118 7.28 4.40 -5.99
N ALA A 119 8.04 5.38 -6.49
CA ALA A 119 7.47 6.69 -6.82
C ALA A 119 6.36 6.62 -7.89
N LYS A 120 6.38 5.60 -8.77
CA LYS A 120 5.51 5.49 -9.95
C LYS A 120 4.52 4.32 -9.89
N HIS A 121 4.82 3.28 -9.12
CA HIS A 121 4.02 2.05 -9.10
C HIS A 121 3.73 1.58 -7.69
N LEU A 122 2.54 1.03 -7.51
CA LEU A 122 2.11 0.32 -6.32
C LEU A 122 1.72 -1.10 -6.72
N HIS A 123 2.28 -2.08 -6.03
CA HIS A 123 2.03 -3.48 -6.26
C HIS A 123 1.52 -4.18 -4.99
N PHE A 124 0.43 -4.93 -5.13
CA PHE A 124 -0.07 -5.80 -4.08
C PHE A 124 0.47 -7.21 -4.26
N SER A 125 0.78 -7.87 -3.15
CA SER A 125 1.13 -9.30 -3.20
C SER A 125 -0.05 -10.22 -3.52
N LYS A 126 -1.30 -9.74 -3.34
CA LYS A 126 -2.54 -10.47 -3.64
C LYS A 126 -3.62 -9.47 -4.10
N GLY A 127 -4.42 -9.81 -5.12
CA GLY A 127 -5.45 -8.93 -5.70
C GLY A 127 -4.99 -8.29 -7.01
N TYR A 128 -5.49 -7.10 -7.38
CA TYR A 128 -4.97 -6.37 -8.54
C TYR A 128 -3.48 -6.04 -8.33
N HIS A 129 -2.63 -6.54 -9.23
CA HIS A 129 -1.18 -6.56 -9.01
C HIS A 129 -0.53 -5.19 -9.24
N ASP A 130 -1.07 -4.37 -10.14
CA ASP A 130 -0.37 -3.18 -10.62
C ASP A 130 -1.27 -1.93 -10.61
N TYR A 131 -0.82 -0.91 -9.89
CA TYR A 131 -1.42 0.41 -9.91
C TYR A 131 -0.39 1.48 -10.30
N GLY A 132 -0.83 2.41 -11.15
CA GLY A 132 -0.07 3.56 -11.59
C GLY A 132 -0.52 4.87 -10.94
N ARG A 133 0.19 5.95 -11.28
CA ARG A 133 -0.06 7.30 -10.75
C ARG A 133 -1.25 8.02 -11.38
N HIS A 134 -1.63 7.61 -12.58
CA HIS A 134 -2.64 8.29 -13.38
C HIS A 134 -3.63 7.27 -13.93
N ALA A 135 -4.90 7.67 -13.99
CA ALA A 135 -5.91 6.98 -14.77
C ALA A 135 -5.65 7.27 -16.26
N SER A 136 -5.66 6.23 -17.08
CA SER A 136 -5.59 6.29 -18.55
C SER A 136 -6.96 6.53 -19.19
N PHE A 137 -8.02 6.63 -18.38
CA PHE A 137 -9.41 6.76 -18.78
C PHE A 137 -10.02 8.03 -18.19
N ARG A 138 -11.08 8.53 -18.82
CA ARG A 138 -11.76 9.76 -18.39
C ARG A 138 -12.57 9.50 -17.13
N THR A 139 -12.29 10.26 -16.08
CA THR A 139 -13.03 10.18 -14.81
C THR A 139 -13.98 11.35 -14.62
N THR A 140 -15.11 11.10 -13.95
CA THR A 140 -16.07 12.11 -13.51
C THR A 140 -16.38 11.94 -12.01
N LYS A 141 -17.01 12.95 -11.42
CA LYS A 141 -17.61 12.81 -10.08
C LYS A 141 -18.78 11.83 -10.17
N ALA A 142 -19.02 11.10 -9.10
CA ALA A 142 -20.20 10.25 -9.03
C ALA A 142 -21.47 11.09 -9.27
N PRO A 143 -22.41 10.62 -10.12
CA PRO A 143 -23.72 11.22 -10.27
C PRO A 143 -24.42 11.45 -8.92
N LYS A 144 -25.17 12.54 -8.81
CA LYS A 144 -25.97 12.82 -7.62
C LYS A 144 -27.08 11.76 -7.48
N GLY A 145 -27.30 11.24 -6.26
CA GLY A 145 -28.39 10.30 -5.97
C GLY A 145 -28.08 8.81 -6.15
N LEU A 146 -26.82 8.44 -6.44
CA LEU A 146 -26.42 7.03 -6.53
C LEU A 146 -26.27 6.32 -5.17
N TYR A 147 -26.18 7.08 -4.07
CA TYR A 147 -25.96 6.58 -2.71
C TYR A 147 -26.67 7.45 -1.67
#